data_AF-A0A943XR44-F1
#
_entry.id   AF-A0A943XR44-F1
#
_cell.length_a   1.000
_cell.length_b   1.000
_cell.length_c   1.000
_cell.angle_alpha   90.00
_cell.angle_beta   90.00
_cell.angle_gamma   90.00
#
_symmetry.space_group_name_H-M   'P 1'
#
loop_
_entity.id
_entity.type
_entity.pdbx_description
1 polymer ?
#
loop_
_entity_poly.entity_id
_entity_poly.type
_entity_poly.pdbx_seq_one_letter_code
_entity_poly.pdbx_strand_id
1 'polypeptide(L)'
;MTTPINSAGLIYVYIKGIVDEDGFLIIQTIDSYQYMEDAFYQKVMESMGSEEENKDIVYILAVAGIVEKTLDVHQVIEEELKENFRRLLNGKSVRKFSKKLDGIGNIFNRWIQELSYEHPEYSPGHLFEDYEDFIFLGFCYSRLLSEQRDAIVDSSVALWIEHEKPYLYGQQLIIQSFFLRDFVGRKAVACIPQMDTGSWRMVFEGGHQLALGNGFSYMKGTMHPSDLVGFCSSNIQTILTNPVYAYGIALEPNDLFEEWNKVFIYLCACSNKIWDEDTLTKVYKTFLEFIQANICESVEAEPMISKQTYYRALLIH
;
A
#
# COMPACT_ATOMS: atom_id res chain seq x y z
N MET A 1 25.81 -5.65 -7.33
CA MET A 1 24.83 -5.99 -6.29
C MET A 1 23.47 -5.66 -6.87
N THR A 2 22.56 -6.62 -6.98
CA THR A 2 21.18 -6.36 -7.42
C THR A 2 20.49 -5.53 -6.35
N THR A 3 19.90 -4.41 -6.74
CA THR A 3 19.05 -3.58 -5.87
C THR A 3 17.90 -4.45 -5.35
N PRO A 4 17.56 -4.39 -4.05
CA PRO A 4 16.41 -5.15 -3.53
C PRO A 4 15.12 -4.68 -4.20
N ILE A 5 14.17 -5.60 -4.35
CA ILE A 5 12.81 -5.29 -4.78
C ILE A 5 12.22 -4.31 -3.77
N ASN A 6 11.80 -3.16 -4.28
CA ASN A 6 11.19 -2.11 -3.48
C ASN A 6 9.74 -2.50 -3.17
N SER A 7 9.23 -2.29 -1.96
CA SER A 7 7.84 -2.63 -1.60
C SER A 7 6.84 -1.51 -1.90
N ALA A 8 7.30 -0.33 -2.32
CA ALA A 8 6.43 0.80 -2.62
C ALA A 8 5.41 0.46 -3.71
N GLY A 9 4.16 0.87 -3.50
CA GLY A 9 3.05 0.54 -4.39
C GLY A 9 2.43 -0.84 -4.17
N LEU A 10 3.09 -1.74 -3.45
CA LEU A 10 2.53 -3.03 -3.03
C LEU A 10 1.84 -2.90 -1.68
N ILE A 11 0.92 -3.83 -1.39
CA ILE A 11 0.41 -4.09 -0.05
C ILE A 11 0.76 -5.51 0.36
N TYR A 12 1.19 -5.66 1.61
CA TYR A 12 1.33 -6.97 2.25
C TYR A 12 0.21 -7.11 3.26
N VAL A 13 -0.54 -8.20 3.16
CA VAL A 13 -1.75 -8.43 3.93
C VAL A 13 -1.64 -9.78 4.63
N TYR A 14 -2.02 -9.78 5.89
CA TYR A 14 -2.33 -10.98 6.65
C TYR A 14 -3.85 -11.03 6.88
N ILE A 15 -4.48 -12.13 6.47
CA ILE A 15 -5.90 -12.41 6.70
C ILE A 15 -5.98 -13.68 7.55
N LYS A 16 -6.62 -13.57 8.72
CA LYS A 16 -7.00 -14.70 9.55
C LYS A 16 -8.48 -14.96 9.33
N GLY A 17 -8.80 -16.05 8.63
CA GLY A 17 -10.17 -16.54 8.47
C GLY A 17 -10.51 -17.51 9.59
N ILE A 18 -11.65 -17.28 10.26
CA ILE A 18 -12.12 -18.08 11.38
C ILE A 18 -13.57 -18.45 11.12
N VAL A 19 -13.87 -19.76 11.06
CA VAL A 19 -15.26 -20.23 11.06
C VAL A 19 -15.68 -20.43 12.51
N ASP A 20 -16.76 -19.77 12.93
CA ASP A 20 -17.32 -19.91 14.27
C ASP A 20 -18.20 -21.16 14.42
N GLU A 21 -18.72 -21.40 15.62
CA GLU A 21 -19.55 -22.57 15.95
C GLU A 21 -20.86 -22.62 15.16
N ASP A 22 -21.35 -21.46 14.70
CA ASP A 22 -22.57 -21.32 13.91
C ASP A 22 -22.30 -21.45 12.41
N GLY A 23 -21.03 -21.61 12.00
CA GLY A 23 -20.59 -21.75 10.62
C GLY A 23 -20.40 -20.42 9.88
N PHE A 24 -20.40 -19.28 10.58
CA PHE A 24 -20.11 -17.98 9.98
C PHE A 24 -18.61 -17.75 9.85
N LEU A 25 -18.20 -17.23 8.70
CA LEU A 25 -16.83 -16.82 8.45
C LEU A 25 -16.60 -15.40 8.96
N ILE A 26 -15.64 -15.27 9.87
CA ILE A 26 -15.14 -14.00 10.38
C ILE A 26 -13.71 -13.83 9.87
N ILE A 27 -13.40 -12.68 9.28
CA ILE A 27 -12.03 -12.34 8.88
C ILE A 27 -11.46 -11.26 9.80
N GLN A 28 -10.19 -11.44 10.18
CA GLN A 28 -9.37 -10.39 10.79
C GLN A 28 -8.22 -10.07 9.84
N THR A 29 -7.99 -8.78 9.60
CA THR A 29 -7.02 -8.33 8.60
C THR A 29 -6.02 -7.38 9.21
N ILE A 30 -4.77 -7.54 8.79
CA ILE A 30 -3.63 -6.70 9.18
C ILE A 30 -2.85 -6.44 7.91
N ASP A 31 -2.50 -5.19 7.64
CA ASP A 31 -1.79 -4.81 6.42
C ASP A 31 -0.62 -3.86 6.67
N SER A 32 0.27 -3.78 5.69
CA SER A 32 1.48 -2.95 5.72
C SER A 32 1.23 -1.44 5.66
N TYR A 33 0.01 -0.99 5.34
CA TYR A 33 -0.34 0.44 5.32
C TYR A 33 -0.81 0.92 6.69
N GLN A 34 -1.46 0.06 7.47
CA GLN A 34 -1.85 0.32 8.85
C GLN A 34 -0.66 0.20 9.81
N TYR A 35 0.16 -0.84 9.62
CA TYR A 35 1.29 -1.12 10.49
C TYR A 35 2.56 -1.23 9.65
N MET A 36 3.54 -0.37 9.93
CA MET A 36 4.82 -0.37 9.22
C MET A 36 5.86 -1.18 9.97
N GLU A 37 6.77 -1.81 9.22
CA GLU A 37 7.93 -2.51 9.73
C GLU A 37 7.59 -3.48 10.87
N ASP A 38 8.33 -3.45 11.98
CA ASP A 38 8.16 -4.38 13.10
C ASP A 38 6.76 -4.32 13.71
N ALA A 39 6.04 -3.19 13.59
CA ALA A 39 4.66 -3.10 14.10
C ALA A 39 3.72 -4.06 13.36
N PHE A 40 3.94 -4.28 12.05
CA PHE A 40 3.21 -5.28 11.28
C PHE A 40 3.45 -6.67 11.85
N TYR A 41 4.73 -7.01 12.08
CA TYR A 41 5.12 -8.29 12.66
C TYR A 41 4.48 -8.53 14.03
N GLN A 42 4.58 -7.55 14.94
CA GLN A 42 4.02 -7.68 16.28
C GLN A 42 2.51 -7.85 16.27
N LYS A 43 1.78 -7.12 15.41
CA LYS A 43 0.32 -7.24 15.31
C LYS A 43 -0.13 -8.60 14.81
N VAL A 44 0.58 -9.17 13.84
CA VAL A 44 0.30 -10.53 13.38
C VAL A 44 0.57 -11.55 14.50
N MET A 45 1.68 -11.40 15.26
CA MET A 45 1.96 -12.27 16.42
C MET A 45 0.87 -12.20 17.49
N GLU A 46 0.41 -10.99 17.83
CA GLU A 46 -0.69 -10.77 18.78
C GLU A 46 -1.99 -11.45 18.32
N SER A 47 -2.28 -11.44 17.03
CA SER A 47 -3.47 -12.10 16.45
C SER A 47 -3.41 -13.62 16.50
N MET A 48 -2.20 -14.21 16.50
CA MET A 48 -2.03 -15.67 16.61
C MET A 48 -2.11 -16.19 18.05
N GLY A 49 -1.65 -15.40 19.04
CA GLY A 49 -1.57 -15.82 20.44
C GLY A 49 -2.90 -16.13 21.16
N SER A 50 -4.04 -15.92 20.50
CA SER A 50 -5.38 -16.26 20.97
C SER A 50 -5.94 -17.51 20.28
N GLU A 51 -5.19 -18.62 20.28
CA GLU A 51 -5.67 -19.89 19.74
C GLU A 51 -6.89 -20.38 20.55
N GLU A 52 -8.06 -20.39 19.92
CA GLU A 52 -9.20 -21.16 20.38
C GLU A 52 -9.08 -22.55 19.76
N GLU A 53 -8.68 -23.54 20.57
CA GLU A 53 -8.33 -24.92 20.14
C GLU A 53 -9.41 -25.65 19.31
N ASN A 54 -10.62 -25.11 19.20
CA ASN A 54 -11.77 -25.73 18.54
C ASN A 54 -12.27 -25.03 17.27
N LYS A 55 -11.58 -24.00 16.76
CA LYS A 55 -12.05 -23.28 15.56
C LYS A 55 -11.29 -23.68 14.30
N ASP A 56 -12.02 -23.73 13.19
CA ASP A 56 -11.48 -23.91 11.85
C ASP A 56 -10.83 -22.57 11.42
N ILE A 57 -9.50 -22.52 11.49
CA ILE A 57 -8.71 -21.32 11.25
C ILE A 57 -7.84 -21.49 10.01
N VAL A 58 -7.81 -20.46 9.16
CA VAL A 58 -6.84 -20.31 8.08
C VAL A 58 -6.06 -19.01 8.24
N TYR A 59 -4.76 -19.08 7.99
CA TYR A 59 -3.87 -17.94 7.95
C TYR A 59 -3.43 -17.71 6.51
N ILE A 60 -3.67 -16.52 5.99
CA ILE A 60 -3.33 -16.14 4.61
C ILE A 60 -2.34 -15.00 4.69
N LEU A 61 -1.15 -15.20 4.15
CA LEU A 61 -0.17 -14.14 3.95
C LEU A 61 -0.08 -13.86 2.47
N ALA A 62 -0.47 -12.66 2.07
CA ALA A 62 -0.52 -12.27 0.68
C ALA A 62 0.20 -10.96 0.41
N VAL A 63 0.65 -10.83 -0.84
CA VAL A 63 1.12 -9.59 -1.44
C VAL A 63 0.19 -9.27 -2.61
N ALA A 64 -0.20 -8.00 -2.72
CA ALA A 64 -1.04 -7.54 -3.82
C ALA A 64 -0.52 -6.22 -4.40
N GLY A 65 -0.68 -6.05 -5.70
CA GLY A 65 -0.25 -4.87 -6.44
C GLY A 65 0.02 -5.17 -7.90
N ILE A 66 0.80 -4.31 -8.55
CA ILE A 66 1.11 -4.44 -9.97
C ILE A 66 1.75 -5.80 -10.28
N VAL A 67 1.37 -6.38 -11.43
CA VAL A 67 1.65 -7.76 -11.83
C VAL A 67 3.14 -8.11 -11.73
N GLU A 68 4.00 -7.37 -12.43
CA GLU A 68 5.44 -7.64 -12.54
C GLU A 68 6.10 -7.73 -11.17
N LYS A 69 5.85 -6.71 -10.35
CA LYS A 69 6.50 -6.53 -9.05
C LYS A 69 6.01 -7.52 -8.01
N THR A 70 4.72 -7.85 -8.06
CA THR A 70 4.11 -8.84 -7.16
C THR A 70 4.62 -10.25 -7.47
N LEU A 71 4.79 -10.59 -8.76
CA LEU A 71 5.42 -11.84 -9.20
C LEU A 71 6.90 -11.93 -8.76
N ASP A 72 7.66 -10.85 -8.89
CA ASP A 72 9.06 -10.80 -8.46
C ASP A 72 9.21 -11.12 -6.96
N VAL A 73 8.36 -10.52 -6.11
CA VAL A 73 8.34 -10.80 -4.66
C VAL A 73 8.01 -12.27 -4.40
N HIS A 74 6.95 -12.78 -5.04
CA HIS A 74 6.52 -14.17 -4.86
C HIS A 74 7.61 -15.17 -5.28
N GLN A 75 8.26 -14.95 -6.43
CA GLN A 75 9.35 -15.79 -6.91
C GLN A 75 10.52 -15.83 -5.93
N VAL A 76 10.92 -14.68 -5.38
CA VAL A 76 11.99 -14.63 -4.38
C VAL A 76 11.64 -15.47 -3.14
N ILE A 77 10.40 -15.38 -2.66
CA ILE A 77 9.96 -16.14 -1.49
C ILE A 77 9.95 -17.64 -1.76
N GLU A 78 9.45 -18.07 -2.92
CA GLU A 78 9.51 -19.48 -3.31
C GLU A 78 10.94 -20.02 -3.39
N GLU A 79 11.87 -19.24 -3.96
CA GLU A 79 13.28 -19.61 -4.03
C GLU A 79 13.88 -19.77 -2.63
N GLU A 80 13.59 -18.84 -1.72
CA GLU A 80 14.07 -18.89 -0.33
C GLU A 80 13.43 -20.05 0.45
N LEU A 81 12.15 -20.37 0.22
CA LEU A 81 11.50 -21.57 0.75
C LEU A 81 12.24 -22.82 0.29
N LYS A 82 12.42 -23.00 -1.03
CA LYS A 82 13.13 -24.16 -1.61
C LYS A 82 14.56 -24.28 -1.05
N GLU A 83 15.25 -23.16 -0.86
CA GLU A 83 16.60 -23.15 -0.32
C GLU A 83 16.64 -23.48 1.18
N ASN A 84 15.69 -23.00 1.98
CA ASN A 84 15.58 -23.37 3.38
C ASN A 84 15.24 -24.84 3.58
N PHE A 85 14.40 -25.42 2.72
CA PHE A 85 14.16 -26.85 2.72
C PHE A 85 15.47 -27.64 2.51
N ARG A 86 16.28 -27.25 1.52
CA ARG A 86 17.61 -27.86 1.29
C ARG A 86 18.55 -27.67 2.48
N ARG A 87 18.50 -26.52 3.17
CA ARG A 87 19.31 -26.26 4.36
C ARG A 87 18.95 -27.20 5.51
N LEU A 88 17.66 -27.39 5.76
CA LEU A 88 17.17 -28.30 6.79
C LEU A 88 17.59 -29.74 6.50
N LEU A 89 17.47 -30.20 5.24
CA LEU A 89 17.97 -31.52 4.84
C LEU A 89 19.47 -31.71 5.08
N ASN A 90 20.24 -30.62 5.10
CA ASN A 90 21.69 -30.61 5.37
C ASN A 90 22.02 -30.28 6.83
N GLY A 91 21.05 -30.28 7.75
CA GLY A 91 21.25 -29.99 9.18
C GLY A 91 21.61 -28.54 9.49
N LYS A 92 21.31 -27.60 8.58
CA LYS A 92 21.53 -26.16 8.76
C LYS A 92 20.25 -25.46 9.21
N SER A 93 20.40 -24.33 9.89
CA SER A 93 19.28 -23.50 10.32
C SER A 93 18.59 -22.77 9.16
N VAL A 94 17.29 -22.50 9.36
CA VAL A 94 16.45 -21.69 8.48
C VAL A 94 16.95 -20.25 8.44
N ARG A 95 16.99 -19.66 7.25
CA ARG A 95 17.29 -18.25 7.06
C ARG A 95 16.02 -17.47 6.76
N LYS A 96 15.75 -16.46 7.58
CA LYS A 96 14.51 -15.65 7.50
C LYS A 96 14.68 -14.33 6.72
N PHE A 97 15.90 -14.02 6.31
CA PHE A 97 16.26 -12.74 5.66
C PHE A 97 16.81 -12.95 4.25
N SER A 98 16.24 -12.26 3.27
CA SER A 98 16.74 -12.18 1.89
C SER A 98 17.34 -10.81 1.57
N LYS A 99 18.46 -10.82 0.83
CA LYS A 99 19.07 -9.58 0.30
C LYS A 99 18.32 -9.04 -0.92
N LYS A 100 17.42 -9.83 -1.49
CA LYS A 100 16.63 -9.47 -2.68
C LYS A 100 15.36 -8.68 -2.34
N LEU A 101 14.95 -8.67 -1.07
CA LEU A 101 13.77 -7.94 -0.58
C LEU A 101 14.23 -6.74 0.24
N ASP A 102 13.40 -5.70 0.28
CA ASP A 102 13.59 -4.56 1.17
C ASP A 102 13.09 -4.87 2.60
N GLY A 103 12.95 -3.85 3.45
CA GLY A 103 12.56 -4.02 4.85
C GLY A 103 11.20 -4.70 5.02
N ILE A 104 10.17 -4.17 4.37
CA ILE A 104 8.80 -4.70 4.46
C ILE A 104 8.71 -6.09 3.84
N GLY A 105 9.29 -6.28 2.64
CA GLY A 105 9.32 -7.58 1.99
C GLY A 105 10.05 -8.64 2.84
N ASN A 106 11.10 -8.26 3.56
CA ASN A 106 11.78 -9.18 4.48
C ASN A 106 10.94 -9.58 5.70
N ILE A 107 10.12 -8.68 6.23
CA ILE A 107 9.21 -9.00 7.34
C ILE A 107 8.16 -10.01 6.88
N PHE A 108 7.59 -9.79 5.69
CA PHE A 108 6.68 -10.72 5.06
C PHE A 108 7.33 -12.09 4.80
N ASN A 109 8.53 -12.10 4.20
CA ASN A 109 9.28 -13.33 3.98
C ASN A 109 9.58 -14.06 5.30
N ARG A 110 10.03 -13.35 6.33
CA ARG A 110 10.31 -13.93 7.65
C ARG A 110 9.13 -14.74 8.17
N TRP A 111 7.92 -14.17 8.09
CA TRP A 111 6.69 -14.84 8.52
C TRP A 111 6.41 -16.13 7.76
N ILE A 112 6.53 -16.10 6.44
CA ILE A 112 6.32 -17.27 5.60
C ILE A 112 7.34 -18.37 5.95
N GLN A 113 8.59 -18.02 6.22
CA GLN A 113 9.60 -18.97 6.66
C GLN A 113 9.29 -19.54 8.05
N GLU A 114 8.81 -18.72 8.99
CA GLU A 114 8.43 -19.15 10.34
C GLU A 114 7.26 -20.14 10.30
N LEU A 115 6.17 -19.80 9.59
CA LEU A 115 5.01 -20.69 9.46
C LEU A 115 5.33 -21.98 8.71
N SER A 116 6.22 -21.94 7.72
CA SER A 116 6.57 -23.13 6.94
C SER A 116 7.44 -24.12 7.70
N TYR A 117 8.27 -23.67 8.64
CA TYR A 117 9.33 -24.50 9.23
C TYR A 117 9.32 -24.60 10.75
N GLU A 118 8.67 -23.67 11.45
CA GLU A 118 8.59 -23.65 12.91
C GLU A 118 7.22 -24.13 13.42
N HIS A 119 6.23 -24.27 12.52
CA HIS A 119 4.87 -24.74 12.81
C HIS A 119 4.48 -25.96 11.96
N PRO A 120 5.00 -27.16 12.28
CA PRO A 120 4.76 -28.38 11.49
C PRO A 120 3.30 -28.84 11.47
N GLU A 121 2.46 -28.33 12.38
CA GLU A 121 1.03 -28.60 12.45
C GLU A 121 0.24 -27.96 11.30
N TYR A 122 0.80 -26.97 10.61
CA TYR A 122 0.12 -26.28 9.51
C TYR A 122 0.47 -26.87 8.15
N SER A 123 -0.57 -27.21 7.40
CA SER A 123 -0.47 -27.58 5.98
C SER A 123 -0.39 -26.32 5.12
N PRO A 124 0.66 -26.17 4.29
CA PRO A 124 0.81 -25.03 3.40
C PRO A 124 -0.10 -25.16 2.16
N GLY A 125 -0.56 -24.02 1.65
CA GLY A 125 -1.30 -23.85 0.41
C GLY A 125 -0.85 -22.58 -0.32
N HIS A 126 -1.29 -22.43 -1.57
CA HIS A 126 -0.98 -21.28 -2.41
C HIS A 126 -2.27 -20.68 -2.94
N LEU A 127 -2.26 -19.37 -3.11
CA LEU A 127 -3.36 -18.58 -3.63
C LEU A 127 -2.86 -17.68 -4.76
N PHE A 128 -3.60 -17.63 -5.85
CA PHE A 128 -3.39 -16.70 -6.96
C PHE A 128 -4.74 -16.24 -7.48
N GLU A 129 -4.95 -14.93 -7.44
CA GLU A 129 -6.11 -14.26 -8.03
C GLU A 129 -5.62 -13.13 -8.95
N ASP A 130 -6.24 -13.01 -10.12
CA ASP A 130 -5.95 -12.00 -11.14
C ASP A 130 -7.18 -11.10 -11.32
N TYR A 131 -7.00 -9.81 -11.06
CA TYR A 131 -8.05 -8.79 -11.14
C TYR A 131 -7.82 -7.81 -12.29
N GLU A 132 -7.17 -8.27 -13.37
CA GLU A 132 -6.80 -7.50 -14.57
C GLU A 132 -5.71 -6.45 -14.33
N ASP A 133 -5.96 -5.50 -13.43
CA ASP A 133 -5.05 -4.38 -13.14
C ASP A 133 -4.00 -4.73 -12.06
N PHE A 134 -4.31 -5.69 -11.20
CA PHE A 134 -3.42 -6.15 -10.13
C PHE A 134 -3.62 -7.64 -9.87
N ILE A 135 -2.64 -8.25 -9.21
CA ILE A 135 -2.74 -9.64 -8.76
C ILE A 135 -2.67 -9.72 -7.24
N PHE A 136 -3.24 -10.78 -6.70
CA PHE A 136 -3.19 -11.12 -5.28
C PHE A 136 -2.55 -12.51 -5.14
N LEU A 137 -1.33 -12.55 -4.61
CA LEU A 137 -0.55 -13.78 -4.46
C LEU A 137 -0.32 -14.07 -2.98
N GLY A 138 -0.65 -15.29 -2.55
CA GLY A 138 -0.55 -15.63 -1.14
C GLY A 138 -0.11 -17.05 -0.82
N PHE A 139 0.36 -17.21 0.41
CA PHE A 139 0.65 -18.47 1.07
C PHE A 139 -0.35 -18.68 2.19
N CYS A 140 -0.94 -19.86 2.24
CA CYS A 140 -2.00 -20.20 3.18
C CYS A 140 -1.53 -21.29 4.14
N TYR A 141 -1.89 -21.20 5.41
CA TYR A 141 -1.49 -22.15 6.45
C TYR A 141 -2.70 -22.49 7.32
N SER A 142 -2.93 -23.78 7.56
CA SER A 142 -4.02 -24.26 8.41
C SER A 142 -3.80 -25.68 8.90
N ARG A 143 -4.43 -26.07 10.00
CA ARG A 143 -4.49 -27.48 10.46
C ARG A 143 -5.50 -28.31 9.68
N LEU A 144 -6.32 -27.67 8.85
CA LEU A 144 -7.39 -28.29 8.07
C LEU A 144 -6.86 -29.09 6.88
N LEU A 145 -7.70 -29.99 6.39
CA LEU A 145 -7.48 -30.67 5.11
C LEU A 145 -7.58 -29.66 3.96
N SER A 146 -6.86 -29.93 2.86
CA SER A 146 -6.71 -28.99 1.74
C SER A 146 -8.05 -28.48 1.18
N GLU A 147 -9.03 -29.36 0.93
CA GLU A 147 -10.33 -28.95 0.39
C GLU A 147 -11.10 -27.99 1.30
N GLN A 148 -11.09 -28.24 2.62
CA GLN A 148 -11.75 -27.37 3.59
C GLN A 148 -11.02 -26.04 3.75
N ARG A 149 -9.68 -26.09 3.81
CA ARG A 149 -8.84 -24.89 3.85
C ARG A 149 -9.10 -24.01 2.65
N ASP A 150 -9.07 -24.57 1.44
CA ASP A 150 -9.17 -23.80 0.20
C ASP A 150 -10.52 -23.09 0.10
N ALA A 151 -11.63 -23.75 0.49
CA ALA A 151 -12.94 -23.11 0.55
C ALA A 151 -13.01 -21.91 1.52
N ILE A 152 -12.37 -22.01 2.69
CA ILE A 152 -12.31 -20.91 3.67
C ILE A 152 -11.38 -19.80 3.16
N VAL A 153 -10.27 -20.15 2.51
CA VAL A 153 -9.34 -19.19 1.90
C VAL A 153 -10.06 -18.36 0.84
N ASP A 154 -10.72 -19.00 -0.13
CA ASP A 154 -11.43 -18.33 -1.21
C ASP A 154 -12.49 -17.36 -0.65
N SER A 155 -13.27 -17.85 0.33
CA SER A 155 -14.30 -17.04 0.99
C SER A 155 -13.71 -15.86 1.78
N SER A 156 -12.57 -16.05 2.44
CA SER A 156 -11.91 -14.99 3.22
C SER A 156 -11.35 -13.90 2.31
N VAL A 157 -10.77 -14.29 1.18
CA VAL A 157 -10.24 -13.38 0.17
C VAL A 157 -11.39 -12.63 -0.49
N ALA A 158 -12.48 -13.30 -0.86
CA ALA A 158 -13.65 -12.66 -1.43
C ALA A 158 -14.24 -11.58 -0.50
N LEU A 159 -14.37 -11.88 0.80
CA LEU A 159 -14.81 -10.91 1.81
C LEU A 159 -13.86 -9.72 1.91
N TRP A 160 -12.54 -9.96 1.88
CA TRP A 160 -11.55 -8.89 1.90
C TRP A 160 -11.63 -8.00 0.65
N ILE A 161 -11.77 -8.60 -0.54
CA ILE A 161 -11.92 -7.87 -1.80
C ILE A 161 -13.20 -7.03 -1.80
N GLU A 162 -14.32 -7.59 -1.34
CA GLU A 162 -15.59 -6.88 -1.24
C GLU A 162 -15.53 -5.70 -0.26
N HIS A 163 -14.83 -5.89 0.86
CA HIS A 163 -14.69 -4.88 1.91
C HIS A 163 -13.69 -3.77 1.55
N GLU A 164 -12.46 -4.15 1.16
CA GLU A 164 -11.38 -3.21 0.89
C GLU A 164 -11.41 -2.63 -0.52
N LYS A 165 -12.12 -3.27 -1.46
CA LYS A 165 -12.23 -2.85 -2.87
C LYS A 165 -10.91 -2.37 -3.46
N PRO A 166 -9.85 -3.20 -3.48
CA PRO A 166 -8.53 -2.74 -3.89
C PRO A 166 -8.55 -2.19 -5.31
N TYR A 167 -7.79 -1.14 -5.53
CA TYR A 167 -7.74 -0.44 -6.80
C TYR A 167 -6.33 0.05 -7.09
N LEU A 168 -5.83 -0.16 -8.30
CA LEU A 168 -4.54 0.36 -8.71
C LEU A 168 -4.67 1.83 -9.13
N TYR A 169 -4.03 2.74 -8.40
CA TYR A 169 -3.99 4.17 -8.71
C TYR A 169 -2.56 4.55 -9.07
N GLY A 170 -2.31 4.78 -10.37
CA GLY A 170 -0.95 4.77 -10.89
C GLY A 170 -0.35 3.38 -10.77
N GLN A 171 0.75 3.24 -10.04
CA GLN A 171 1.38 1.95 -9.72
C GLN A 171 1.16 1.52 -8.26
N GLN A 172 0.41 2.31 -7.48
CA GLN A 172 0.14 2.02 -6.08
C GLN A 172 -1.22 1.37 -5.92
N LEU A 173 -1.26 0.21 -5.25
CA LEU A 173 -2.52 -0.37 -4.82
C LEU A 173 -3.09 0.44 -3.66
N ILE A 174 -4.35 0.85 -3.78
CA ILE A 174 -5.08 1.57 -2.73
C ILE A 174 -6.21 0.68 -2.25
N ILE A 175 -6.36 0.61 -0.93
CA ILE A 175 -7.49 -0.06 -0.27
C ILE A 175 -8.37 0.95 0.45
N GLN A 176 -9.63 0.60 0.63
CA GLN A 176 -10.66 1.49 1.15
C GLN A 176 -10.32 1.99 2.56
N SER A 177 -9.85 1.12 3.45
CA SER A 177 -9.46 1.49 4.82
C SER A 177 -8.30 2.51 4.84
N PHE A 178 -7.28 2.30 4.01
CA PHE A 178 -6.15 3.23 3.86
C PHE A 178 -6.62 4.60 3.35
N PHE A 179 -7.48 4.61 2.32
CA PHE A 179 -8.03 5.84 1.78
C PHE A 179 -8.86 6.61 2.80
N LEU A 180 -9.74 5.90 3.53
CA LEU A 180 -10.65 6.51 4.49
C LEU A 180 -9.96 7.02 5.76
N ARG A 181 -8.74 6.56 6.03
CA ARG A 181 -7.94 7.00 7.19
C ARG A 181 -7.79 8.51 7.25
N ASP A 182 -7.68 9.18 6.10
CA ASP A 182 -7.51 10.62 6.03
C ASP A 182 -8.73 11.41 6.54
N PHE A 183 -9.90 10.77 6.61
CA PHE A 183 -11.13 11.38 7.10
C PHE A 183 -11.35 11.16 8.60
N VAL A 184 -10.60 10.24 9.22
CA VAL A 184 -10.74 9.93 10.65
C VAL A 184 -10.38 11.16 11.48
N GLY A 185 -11.30 11.55 12.36
CA GLY A 185 -11.14 12.72 13.23
C GLY A 185 -11.48 14.07 12.58
N ARG A 186 -11.79 14.12 11.28
CA ARG A 186 -12.24 15.35 10.62
C ARG A 186 -13.74 15.54 10.80
N LYS A 187 -14.17 16.78 11.00
CA LYS A 187 -15.60 17.09 11.06
C LYS A 187 -16.18 17.18 9.65
N ALA A 188 -17.35 16.57 9.45
CA ALA A 188 -18.19 16.84 8.30
C ALA A 188 -18.77 18.25 8.43
N VAL A 189 -18.52 19.08 7.42
CA VAL A 189 -18.89 20.50 7.39
C VAL A 189 -20.17 20.70 6.56
N ALA A 190 -20.33 19.94 5.47
CA ALA A 190 -21.50 20.05 4.61
C ALA A 190 -21.77 18.74 3.86
N CYS A 191 -23.00 18.60 3.36
CA CYS A 191 -23.38 17.61 2.36
C CYS A 191 -23.97 18.38 1.17
N ILE A 192 -23.35 18.25 0.00
CA ILE A 192 -23.66 19.06 -1.19
C ILE A 192 -23.94 18.12 -2.36
N PRO A 193 -24.97 18.35 -3.19
CA PRO A 193 -25.13 17.58 -4.42
C PRO A 193 -24.03 17.91 -5.44
N GLN A 194 -23.53 16.91 -6.13
CA GLN A 194 -22.72 17.06 -7.34
C GLN A 194 -23.64 17.45 -8.50
N MET A 195 -23.32 18.56 -9.16
CA MET A 195 -24.16 19.14 -10.22
C MET A 195 -24.14 18.32 -11.51
N ASP A 196 -23.07 17.55 -11.73
CA ASP A 196 -22.81 16.73 -12.91
C ASP A 196 -23.42 15.34 -12.80
N THR A 197 -23.25 14.66 -11.66
CA THR A 197 -23.71 13.27 -11.46
C THR A 197 -25.00 13.15 -10.68
N GLY A 198 -25.42 14.20 -9.96
CA GLY A 198 -26.56 14.15 -9.04
C GLY A 198 -26.31 13.35 -7.76
N SER A 199 -25.12 12.76 -7.57
CA SER A 199 -24.75 12.11 -6.31
C SER A 199 -24.52 13.14 -5.22
N TRP A 200 -24.64 12.73 -3.96
CA TRP A 200 -24.29 13.60 -2.84
C TRP A 200 -22.79 13.51 -2.58
N ARG A 201 -22.16 14.59 -2.10
CA ARG A 201 -20.79 14.55 -1.58
C ARG A 201 -20.76 15.12 -0.16
N MET A 202 -20.05 14.42 0.72
CA MET A 202 -19.74 14.91 2.05
C MET A 202 -18.46 15.74 1.99
N VAL A 203 -18.50 16.93 2.55
CA VAL A 203 -17.35 17.84 2.64
C VAL A 203 -16.87 17.88 4.08
N PHE A 204 -15.56 17.73 4.26
CA PHE A 204 -14.90 17.71 5.55
C PHE A 204 -14.00 18.94 5.74
N GLU A 205 -13.60 19.18 6.99
CA GLU A 205 -12.59 20.20 7.32
C GLU A 205 -11.33 20.06 6.44
N GLY A 206 -10.81 21.20 5.97
CA GLY A 206 -9.71 21.25 5.01
C GLY A 206 -10.14 21.10 3.54
N GLY A 207 -11.45 21.02 3.27
CA GLY A 207 -11.99 20.98 1.90
C GLY A 207 -11.92 19.61 1.23
N HIS A 208 -11.66 18.54 2.00
CA HIS A 208 -11.71 17.16 1.51
C HIS A 208 -13.14 16.74 1.23
N GLN A 209 -13.31 15.91 0.21
CA GLN A 209 -14.62 15.46 -0.24
C GLN A 209 -14.67 13.95 -0.34
N LEU A 210 -15.84 13.39 -0.02
CA LEU A 210 -16.15 11.98 -0.23
C LEU A 210 -17.49 11.88 -0.96
N ALA A 211 -17.51 11.24 -2.11
CA ALA A 211 -18.74 10.98 -2.84
C ALA A 211 -19.60 9.96 -2.07
N LEU A 212 -20.90 10.26 -1.94
CA LEU A 212 -21.95 9.42 -1.39
C LEU A 212 -22.79 8.91 -2.56
N GLY A 213 -22.49 7.70 -3.02
CA GLY A 213 -23.16 7.07 -4.16
C GLY A 213 -23.03 5.55 -4.16
N ASN A 214 -23.64 4.90 -5.15
CA ASN A 214 -23.56 3.45 -5.34
C ASN A 214 -22.22 3.08 -6.02
N GLY A 215 -21.16 3.04 -5.22
CA GLY A 215 -19.80 2.71 -5.64
C GLY A 215 -18.77 3.52 -4.85
N PHE A 216 -17.71 2.86 -4.36
CA PHE A 216 -16.61 3.56 -3.69
C PHE A 216 -15.70 4.18 -4.76
N SER A 217 -15.42 5.47 -4.65
CA SER A 217 -14.52 6.18 -5.57
C SER A 217 -13.28 6.64 -4.83
N TYR A 218 -12.11 6.24 -5.34
CA TYR A 218 -10.80 6.64 -4.82
C TYR A 218 -10.37 8.06 -5.25
N MET A 219 -11.29 8.87 -5.75
CA MET A 219 -11.02 10.25 -6.17
C MET A 219 -11.05 11.18 -4.95
N LYS A 220 -9.89 11.67 -4.50
CA LYS A 220 -9.80 12.75 -3.52
C LYS A 220 -10.00 14.09 -4.22
N GLY A 221 -11.26 14.48 -4.44
CA GLY A 221 -11.55 15.84 -4.88
C GLY A 221 -11.20 16.85 -3.78
N THR A 222 -10.29 17.79 -4.07
CA THR A 222 -10.27 19.08 -3.36
C THR A 222 -11.30 20.01 -4.02
N MET A 223 -11.86 20.95 -3.26
CA MET A 223 -12.81 21.92 -3.84
C MET A 223 -12.18 22.63 -5.05
N HIS A 224 -12.80 22.47 -6.22
CA HIS A 224 -12.32 23.10 -7.44
C HIS A 224 -12.53 24.62 -7.35
N PRO A 225 -11.65 25.47 -7.94
CA PRO A 225 -11.84 26.91 -7.97
C PRO A 225 -13.20 27.37 -8.52
N SER A 226 -13.83 26.56 -9.39
CA SER A 226 -15.19 26.81 -9.89
C SER A 226 -16.25 26.71 -8.79
N ASP A 227 -16.03 25.85 -7.79
CA ASP A 227 -16.93 25.66 -6.65
C ASP A 227 -16.79 26.83 -5.65
N LEU A 228 -15.68 27.55 -5.68
CA LEU A 228 -15.32 28.62 -4.75
C LEU A 228 -15.22 30.03 -5.38
N VAL A 229 -15.48 30.17 -6.68
CA VAL A 229 -15.35 31.43 -7.44
C VAL A 229 -13.96 32.06 -7.29
N GLY A 230 -12.90 31.25 -7.26
CA GLY A 230 -11.53 31.72 -7.15
C GLY A 230 -10.52 30.66 -6.74
N PHE A 231 -9.24 30.94 -6.96
CA PHE A 231 -8.15 30.12 -6.45
C PHE A 231 -8.07 30.23 -4.93
N CYS A 232 -7.98 29.10 -4.25
CA CYS A 232 -7.62 29.05 -2.84
C CYS A 232 -6.12 28.80 -2.66
N SER A 233 -5.62 28.99 -1.43
CA SER A 233 -4.20 28.86 -1.12
C SER A 233 -3.62 27.48 -1.48
N SER A 234 -4.42 26.41 -1.37
CA SER A 234 -3.99 25.07 -1.77
C SER A 234 -3.75 24.97 -3.28
N ASN A 235 -4.58 25.63 -4.12
CA ASN A 235 -4.36 25.61 -5.56
C ASN A 235 -3.06 26.33 -5.95
N ILE A 236 -2.73 27.44 -5.29
CA ILE A 236 -1.46 28.15 -5.52
C ILE A 236 -0.28 27.26 -5.11
N GLN A 237 -0.39 26.58 -3.97
CA GLN A 237 0.65 25.67 -3.48
C GLN A 237 0.86 24.46 -4.42
N THR A 238 -0.21 23.87 -4.93
CA THR A 238 -0.15 22.82 -5.97
C THR A 238 0.64 23.32 -7.17
N ILE A 239 0.33 24.51 -7.70
CA ILE A 239 1.03 25.06 -8.86
C ILE A 239 2.52 25.27 -8.56
N LEU A 240 2.85 25.85 -7.40
CA LEU A 240 4.23 26.16 -7.03
C LEU A 240 5.09 24.92 -6.77
N THR A 241 4.48 23.81 -6.32
CA THR A 241 5.20 22.60 -5.91
C THR A 241 5.13 21.47 -6.95
N ASN A 242 4.38 21.63 -8.04
CA ASN A 242 4.29 20.64 -9.10
C ASN A 242 5.58 20.60 -9.95
N PRO A 243 6.26 19.43 -10.06
CA PRO A 243 7.51 19.31 -10.78
C PRO A 243 7.35 19.52 -12.29
N VAL A 244 6.15 19.39 -12.86
CA VAL A 244 5.92 19.56 -14.31
C VAL A 244 6.49 20.88 -14.84
N TYR A 245 6.34 21.95 -14.07
CA TYR A 245 6.77 23.29 -14.49
C TYR A 245 8.28 23.47 -14.54
N ALA A 246 9.07 22.71 -13.76
CA ALA A 246 10.53 22.88 -13.66
C ALA A 246 11.31 21.69 -14.24
N TYR A 247 10.72 20.51 -14.22
CA TYR A 247 11.31 19.26 -14.66
C TYR A 247 10.77 18.79 -16.00
N GLY A 248 9.63 19.33 -16.47
CA GLY A 248 9.01 18.89 -17.71
C GLY A 248 8.49 17.46 -17.62
N ILE A 249 8.11 17.02 -16.42
CA ILE A 249 7.58 15.68 -16.17
C ILE A 249 6.26 15.84 -15.45
N ALA A 250 5.17 15.50 -16.12
CA ALA A 250 3.86 15.33 -15.51
C ALA A 250 3.77 13.93 -14.90
N LEU A 251 3.37 13.85 -13.63
CA LEU A 251 3.24 12.60 -12.90
C LEU A 251 1.76 12.33 -12.66
N GLU A 252 1.28 11.21 -13.18
CA GLU A 252 -0.12 10.82 -13.10
C GLU A 252 -0.30 9.53 -12.28
N PRO A 253 -1.32 9.45 -11.41
CA PRO A 253 -2.27 10.51 -11.07
C PRO A 253 -1.64 11.62 -10.20
N ASN A 254 -1.87 12.89 -10.55
CA ASN A 254 -1.26 14.02 -9.85
C ASN A 254 -1.58 14.05 -8.34
N ASP A 255 -2.81 13.74 -7.94
CA ASP A 255 -3.21 13.73 -6.53
C ASP A 255 -2.37 12.73 -5.70
N LEU A 256 -1.99 11.59 -6.29
CA LEU A 256 -1.12 10.63 -5.64
C LEU A 256 0.29 11.20 -5.45
N PHE A 257 0.83 11.84 -6.49
CA PHE A 257 2.11 12.51 -6.41
C PHE A 257 2.11 13.62 -5.34
N GLU A 258 1.06 14.44 -5.26
CA GLU A 258 0.98 15.51 -4.26
C GLU A 258 1.11 14.98 -2.83
N GLU A 259 0.47 13.86 -2.51
CA GLU A 259 0.59 13.23 -1.19
C GLU A 259 2.01 12.75 -0.90
N TRP A 260 2.66 12.10 -1.87
CA TRP A 260 4.07 11.69 -1.74
C TRP A 260 5.01 12.89 -1.62
N ASN A 261 4.74 13.98 -2.34
CA ASN A 261 5.53 15.20 -2.28
C ASN A 261 5.39 15.90 -0.91
N LYS A 262 4.19 15.88 -0.29
CA LYS A 262 3.99 16.34 1.09
C LYS A 262 4.81 15.52 2.08
N VAL A 263 4.80 14.18 1.95
CA VAL A 263 5.62 13.28 2.78
C VAL A 263 7.11 13.60 2.61
N PHE A 264 7.57 13.80 1.37
CA PHE A 264 8.94 14.19 1.09
C PHE A 264 9.34 15.50 1.79
N ILE A 265 8.52 16.55 1.66
CA ILE A 265 8.77 17.85 2.30
C ILE A 265 8.79 17.71 3.82
N TYR A 266 7.83 16.95 4.39
CA TYR A 266 7.78 16.67 5.82
C TYR A 266 9.06 15.98 6.32
N LEU A 267 9.54 14.95 5.60
CA LEU A 267 10.78 14.26 5.94
C LEU A 267 12.00 15.19 5.85
N CYS A 268 12.03 16.08 4.87
CA CYS A 268 13.07 17.11 4.79
C CYS A 268 13.03 18.03 6.02
N ALA A 269 11.84 18.52 6.39
CA ALA A 269 11.65 19.41 7.53
C ALA A 269 12.00 18.74 8.88
N CYS A 270 11.72 17.44 9.03
CA CYS A 270 12.07 16.67 10.23
C CYS A 270 13.53 16.22 10.26
N SER A 271 14.28 16.35 9.17
CA SER A 271 15.68 15.96 9.15
C SER A 271 16.54 16.97 9.93
N ASN A 272 17.58 16.49 10.61
CA ASN A 272 18.55 17.35 11.30
C ASN A 272 19.50 18.09 10.35
N LYS A 273 19.14 18.23 9.07
CA LYS A 273 19.99 18.78 8.02
C LYS A 273 19.49 20.16 7.61
N ILE A 274 20.40 21.11 7.50
CA ILE A 274 20.11 22.39 6.86
C ILE A 274 20.15 22.15 5.36
N TRP A 275 19.02 22.34 4.70
CA TRP A 275 18.89 22.17 3.26
C TRP A 275 19.33 23.43 2.53
N ASP A 276 20.18 23.25 1.52
CA ASP A 276 20.51 24.25 0.52
C ASP A 276 20.01 23.77 -0.85
N GLU A 277 20.05 24.67 -1.84
CA GLU A 277 19.57 24.40 -3.20
C GLU A 277 20.25 23.15 -3.80
N ASP A 278 21.56 23.01 -3.65
CA ASP A 278 22.34 21.92 -4.25
C ASP A 278 22.02 20.55 -3.64
N THR A 279 21.96 20.48 -2.30
CA THR A 279 21.69 19.25 -1.57
C THR A 279 20.25 18.80 -1.75
N LEU A 280 19.30 19.73 -1.71
CA LEU A 280 17.89 19.43 -1.93
C LEU A 280 17.63 19.01 -3.38
N THR A 281 18.29 19.64 -4.36
CA THR A 281 18.19 19.26 -5.77
C THR A 281 18.58 17.80 -6.00
N LYS A 282 19.68 17.36 -5.40
CA LYS A 282 20.15 15.97 -5.56
C LYS A 282 19.14 14.98 -5.00
N VAL A 283 18.65 15.22 -3.78
CA VAL A 283 17.73 14.32 -3.10
C VAL A 283 16.36 14.31 -3.78
N TYR A 284 15.87 15.47 -4.22
CA TYR A 284 14.59 15.59 -4.92
C TYR A 284 14.61 14.88 -6.27
N LYS A 285 15.72 14.93 -7.03
CA LYS A 285 15.86 14.15 -8.27
C LYS A 285 15.73 12.65 -8.01
N THR A 286 16.41 12.14 -6.99
CA THR A 286 16.29 10.73 -6.59
C THR A 286 14.86 10.39 -6.14
N PHE A 287 14.18 11.32 -5.47
CA PHE A 287 12.76 11.17 -5.14
C PHE A 287 11.88 11.09 -6.39
N LEU A 288 12.06 11.98 -7.37
CA LEU A 288 11.31 11.94 -8.64
C LEU A 288 11.58 10.65 -9.44
N GLU A 289 12.82 10.17 -9.47
CA GLU A 289 13.18 8.89 -10.08
C GLU A 289 12.47 7.72 -9.37
N PHE A 290 12.43 7.75 -8.04
CA PHE A 290 11.70 6.76 -7.24
C PHE A 290 10.19 6.77 -7.53
N ILE A 291 9.56 7.94 -7.59
CA ILE A 291 8.13 8.07 -7.87
C ILE A 291 7.78 7.53 -9.26
N GLN A 292 8.56 7.90 -10.29
CA GLN A 292 8.33 7.44 -11.66
C GLN A 292 8.47 5.92 -11.80
N ALA A 293 9.39 5.33 -11.03
CA ALA A 293 9.67 3.90 -11.11
C ALA A 293 8.73 3.02 -10.26
N ASN A 294 7.97 3.60 -9.32
CA ASN A 294 7.22 2.79 -8.34
C ASN A 294 5.81 3.25 -8.02
N ILE A 295 5.43 4.50 -8.32
CA ILE A 295 4.20 5.12 -7.81
C ILE A 295 3.35 5.74 -8.92
N CYS A 296 3.94 6.62 -9.74
CA CYS A 296 3.22 7.37 -10.77
C CYS A 296 3.71 7.00 -12.17
N GLU A 297 2.80 7.08 -13.13
CA GLU A 297 3.14 7.14 -14.54
C GLU A 297 3.73 8.52 -14.87
N SER A 298 4.59 8.59 -15.89
CA SER A 298 5.22 9.85 -16.29
C SER A 298 4.94 10.19 -17.76
N VAL A 299 4.67 11.47 -17.98
CA VAL A 299 4.47 12.05 -19.32
C VAL A 299 5.38 13.26 -19.46
N GLU A 300 6.09 13.35 -20.58
CA GLU A 300 6.94 14.51 -20.87
C GLU A 300 6.09 15.76 -21.16
N ALA A 301 6.55 16.90 -20.64
CA ALA A 301 5.92 18.19 -20.79
C ALA A 301 6.97 19.30 -20.97
N GLU A 302 6.54 20.45 -21.48
CA GLU A 302 7.44 21.60 -21.62
C GLU A 302 7.63 22.32 -20.26
N PRO A 303 8.87 22.44 -19.76
CA PRO A 303 9.13 23.16 -18.52
C PRO A 303 8.95 24.67 -18.74
N MET A 304 8.21 25.31 -17.83
CA MET A 304 7.89 26.74 -17.87
C MET A 304 8.80 27.60 -17.00
N ILE A 305 9.43 27.03 -15.98
CA ILE A 305 10.30 27.74 -15.03
C ILE A 305 11.64 27.05 -14.86
N SER A 306 12.63 27.81 -14.37
CA SER A 306 13.93 27.23 -14.04
C SER A 306 13.87 26.39 -12.77
N LYS A 307 14.73 25.37 -12.66
CA LYS A 307 14.88 24.58 -11.43
C LYS A 307 15.28 25.43 -10.22
N GLN A 308 16.07 26.49 -10.43
CA GLN A 308 16.46 27.42 -9.37
C GLN A 308 15.24 28.17 -8.81
N THR A 309 14.34 28.61 -9.69
CA THR A 309 13.07 29.25 -9.30
C THR A 309 12.22 28.31 -8.46
N TYR A 310 12.13 27.04 -8.88
CA TYR A 310 11.39 26.00 -8.17
C TYR A 310 11.94 25.76 -6.76
N TYR A 311 13.24 25.58 -6.60
CA TYR A 311 13.84 25.33 -5.28
C TYR A 311 13.81 26.52 -4.34
N ARG A 312 13.91 27.74 -4.87
CA ARG A 312 13.70 28.95 -4.06
C ARG A 312 12.30 28.99 -3.48
N ALA A 313 11.28 28.61 -4.25
CA ALA A 313 9.92 28.51 -3.74
C ALA A 313 9.81 27.40 -2.68
N LEU A 314 10.39 26.23 -2.94
CA LEU A 314 10.31 25.08 -2.05
C LEU A 314 11.05 25.29 -0.71
N LEU A 315 12.13 26.08 -0.67
CA LEU A 315 12.89 26.41 0.54
C LEU A 315 12.27 27.52 1.40
N ILE A 316 11.29 28.27 0.87
CA ILE A 316 10.55 29.28 1.64
C ILE A 316 9.45 28.61 2.49
N HIS A 317 9.00 27.42 2.09
CA HIS A 317 7.98 26.62 2.74
C HIS A 317 8.58 25.58 3.69
#